data_AF-A0A3N9W3J9-F1
#
_entry.id   AF-A0A3N9W3J9-F1
#
_cell.length_a   1.000
_cell.length_b   1.000
_cell.length_c   1.000
_cell.angle_alpha   90.00
_cell.angle_beta   90.00
_cell.angle_gamma   90.00
#
_symmetry.space_group_name_H-M   'P 1'
#
loop_
_entity.id
_entity.type
_entity.pdbx_description
1 polymer ?
#
loop_
_entity_poly.entity_id
_entity_poly.type
_entity_poly.pdbx_seq_one_letter_code
_entity_poly.pdbx_strand_id
1 'polypeptide(L)'
;MKSIQGRTIVLIILLAVTFMLLGIYSVREYRHRTVQEAQNRLLQQKLHTADAIADDRAAVAAYKKLHPALPEIQLRILQRQWLSALELMNYLQRARLNTELQDKTDEYSTRLTSLLDEMLDRCGGMLTDSASLRSDIIWQVYNIAGSAKVLNALVMLENEQNADKVQGVMRDALTDFKSAVEAVEKANVPPLQKNIPRWNLELLNGEQYVKKIEVAMTDTEKNQVLKENLETLLPEMGGYAPGEPIETKIEK
;
A
#
# COMPACT_ATOMS: atom_id res chain seq x y z
N MET A 1 -41.21 55.84 -34.06
CA MET A 1 -41.38 55.50 -32.63
C MET A 1 -41.76 54.04 -32.34
N LYS A 2 -42.64 53.37 -33.11
CA LYS A 2 -43.06 51.97 -32.86
C LYS A 2 -41.91 50.92 -32.95
N SER A 3 -40.92 51.11 -33.81
CA SER A 3 -39.78 50.18 -34.01
C SER A 3 -38.82 50.09 -32.79
N ILE A 4 -38.64 51.19 -32.06
CA ILE A 4 -37.73 51.26 -30.90
C ILE A 4 -38.34 50.55 -29.68
N GLN A 5 -39.67 50.67 -29.49
CA GLN A 5 -40.40 49.99 -28.41
C GLN A 5 -40.44 48.47 -28.60
N GLY A 6 -40.59 47.97 -29.84
CA GLY A 6 -40.54 46.54 -30.13
C GLY A 6 -39.16 45.93 -29.79
N ARG A 7 -38.07 46.63 -30.11
CA ARG A 7 -36.70 46.18 -29.81
C ARG A 7 -36.41 46.13 -28.31
N THR A 8 -36.89 47.11 -27.54
CA THR A 8 -36.71 47.13 -26.08
C THR A 8 -37.47 46.00 -25.40
N ILE A 9 -38.70 45.70 -25.82
CA ILE A 9 -39.49 44.58 -25.27
C ILE A 9 -38.80 43.24 -25.55
N VAL A 10 -38.33 43.01 -26.77
CA VAL A 10 -37.59 41.78 -27.13
C VAL A 10 -36.33 41.61 -26.29
N LEU A 11 -35.60 42.70 -26.03
CA LEU A 11 -34.37 42.68 -25.24
C LEU A 11 -34.67 42.36 -23.77
N ILE A 12 -35.76 42.90 -23.21
CA ILE A 12 -36.22 42.57 -21.84
C ILE A 12 -36.61 41.10 -21.72
N ILE A 13 -37.35 40.56 -22.71
CA ILE A 13 -37.75 39.15 -22.72
C ILE A 13 -36.52 38.24 -22.81
N LEU A 14 -35.57 38.54 -23.70
CA LEU A 14 -34.31 37.80 -23.81
C LEU A 14 -33.55 37.82 -22.48
N LEU A 15 -33.41 39.00 -21.86
CA LEU A 15 -32.75 39.14 -20.56
C LEU A 15 -33.43 38.27 -19.48
N ALA A 16 -34.76 38.34 -19.40
CA ALA A 16 -35.55 37.58 -18.43
C ALA A 16 -35.38 36.07 -18.63
N VAL A 17 -35.38 35.58 -19.87
CA VAL A 17 -35.15 34.16 -20.19
C VAL A 17 -33.72 33.75 -19.83
N THR A 18 -32.72 34.58 -20.12
CA THR A 18 -31.33 34.29 -19.75
C THR A 18 -31.16 34.21 -18.22
N PHE A 19 -31.74 35.14 -17.46
CA PHE A 19 -31.72 35.09 -16.00
C PHE A 19 -32.47 33.88 -15.45
N MET A 20 -33.58 33.47 -16.07
CA MET A 20 -34.30 32.27 -15.69
C MET A 20 -33.45 31.00 -15.89
N LEU A 21 -32.77 30.88 -17.04
CA LEU A 21 -31.88 29.75 -17.33
C LEU A 21 -30.66 29.70 -16.41
N LEU A 22 -30.04 30.86 -16.12
CA LEU A 22 -28.96 30.97 -15.14
C LEU A 22 -29.42 30.61 -13.71
N GLY A 23 -30.64 31.00 -13.34
CA GLY A 23 -31.28 30.61 -12.08
C GLY A 23 -31.45 29.10 -11.97
N ILE A 24 -31.96 28.45 -13.02
CA ILE A 24 -32.13 26.98 -13.04
C ILE A 24 -30.77 26.27 -12.97
N TYR A 25 -29.78 26.75 -13.71
CA TYR A 25 -28.42 26.17 -13.70
C TYR A 25 -27.77 26.30 -12.32
N SER A 26 -27.80 27.50 -11.72
CA SER A 26 -27.20 27.75 -10.41
C SER A 26 -27.86 26.93 -9.29
N VAL A 27 -29.19 26.75 -9.31
CA VAL A 27 -29.90 25.89 -8.35
C VAL A 27 -29.53 24.42 -8.53
N ARG A 28 -29.39 23.93 -9.77
CA ARG A 28 -28.94 22.55 -10.03
C ARG A 28 -27.52 22.33 -9.56
N GLU A 29 -26.61 23.23 -9.91
CA GLU A 29 -25.21 23.18 -9.51
C GLU A 29 -25.06 23.24 -7.98
N TYR A 30 -25.79 24.14 -7.33
CA TYR A 30 -25.83 24.21 -5.87
C TYR A 30 -26.31 22.90 -5.25
N ARG A 31 -27.43 22.34 -5.75
CA ARG A 31 -27.94 21.06 -5.26
C ARG A 31 -26.95 19.91 -5.47
N HIS A 32 -26.27 19.86 -6.62
CA HIS A 32 -25.24 18.87 -6.89
C HIS A 32 -24.09 18.98 -5.88
N ARG A 33 -23.60 20.21 -5.62
CA ARG A 33 -22.57 20.45 -4.60
C ARG A 33 -23.03 20.06 -3.20
N THR A 34 -24.24 20.42 -2.79
CA THR A 34 -24.76 20.05 -1.47
C THR A 34 -24.87 18.53 -1.30
N VAL A 35 -25.32 17.81 -2.34
CA VAL A 35 -25.38 16.34 -2.31
C VAL A 35 -23.98 15.73 -2.24
N GLN A 36 -23.02 16.23 -3.02
CA GLN A 36 -21.62 15.79 -2.97
C GLN A 36 -20.98 16.07 -1.60
N GLU A 37 -21.20 17.24 -1.03
CA GLU A 37 -20.72 17.57 0.32
C GLU A 37 -21.29 16.63 1.38
N ALA A 38 -22.60 16.35 1.33
CA ALA A 38 -23.24 15.41 2.25
C ALA A 38 -22.65 13.99 2.11
N GLN A 39 -22.42 13.53 0.87
CA GLN A 39 -21.77 12.25 0.60
C GLN A 39 -20.33 12.21 1.10
N ASN A 40 -19.56 13.28 0.90
CA ASN A 40 -18.18 13.39 1.37
C ASN A 40 -18.09 13.39 2.89
N ARG A 41 -18.98 14.12 3.59
CA ARG A 41 -19.04 14.10 5.06
C ARG A 41 -19.39 12.71 5.58
N LEU A 42 -20.36 12.04 4.96
CA LEU A 42 -20.73 10.67 5.33
C LEU A 42 -19.56 9.70 5.10
N LEU A 43 -18.84 9.85 3.98
CA LEU A 43 -17.66 9.03 3.69
C LEU A 43 -16.56 9.28 4.73
N GLN A 44 -16.25 10.53 5.07
CA GLN A 44 -15.28 10.89 6.10
C GLN A 44 -15.66 10.31 7.46
N GLN A 45 -16.92 10.41 7.87
CA GLN A 45 -17.39 9.81 9.13
C GLN A 45 -17.20 8.29 9.14
N LYS A 46 -17.55 7.63 8.03
CA LYS A 46 -17.36 6.17 7.90
C LYS A 46 -15.88 5.77 7.90
N LEU A 47 -15.02 6.57 7.26
CA LEU A 47 -13.58 6.38 7.29
C LEU A 47 -13.03 6.51 8.72
N HIS A 48 -13.40 7.56 9.45
CA HIS A 48 -13.03 7.71 10.86
C HIS A 48 -13.50 6.54 11.73
N THR A 49 -14.70 6.02 11.46
CA THR A 49 -15.22 4.85 12.17
C THR A 49 -14.37 3.61 11.88
N ALA A 50 -13.95 3.40 10.63
CA ALA A 50 -13.08 2.30 10.24
C ALA A 50 -11.64 2.47 10.78
N ASP A 51 -11.12 3.71 10.80
CA ASP A 51 -9.80 4.05 11.35
C ASP A 51 -9.73 3.73 12.85
N ALA A 52 -10.83 3.92 13.59
CA ALA A 52 -10.94 3.67 15.02
C ALA A 52 -11.01 2.18 15.41
N ILE A 53 -11.17 1.27 14.44
CA ILE A 53 -11.20 -0.17 14.71
C ILE A 53 -9.76 -0.63 15.01
N ALA A 54 -9.58 -1.23 16.19
CA ALA A 54 -8.29 -1.74 16.63
C ALA A 54 -7.88 -3.05 15.92
N ASP A 55 -8.84 -3.97 15.74
CA ASP A 55 -8.62 -5.24 15.05
C ASP A 55 -8.46 -5.03 13.53
N ASP A 56 -7.30 -5.39 12.98
CA ASP A 56 -6.97 -5.11 11.59
C ASP A 56 -7.90 -5.83 10.61
N ARG A 57 -8.35 -7.05 10.92
CA ARG A 57 -9.26 -7.82 10.07
C ARG A 57 -10.65 -7.16 10.02
N ALA A 58 -11.16 -6.72 11.16
CA ALA A 58 -12.40 -5.97 11.25
C ALA A 58 -12.30 -4.61 10.56
N ALA A 59 -11.15 -3.92 10.66
CA ALA A 59 -10.89 -2.68 9.94
C ALA A 59 -10.91 -2.88 8.42
N VAL A 60 -10.22 -3.92 7.91
CA VAL A 60 -10.26 -4.30 6.49
C VAL A 60 -11.69 -4.59 6.02
N ALA A 61 -12.47 -5.34 6.81
CA ALA A 61 -13.86 -5.62 6.49
C ALA A 61 -14.72 -4.35 6.47
N ALA A 62 -14.45 -3.37 7.34
CA ALA A 62 -15.11 -2.07 7.34
C ALA A 62 -14.74 -1.25 6.09
N TYR A 63 -13.46 -1.20 5.71
CA TYR A 63 -13.03 -0.50 4.49
C TYR A 63 -13.60 -1.11 3.22
N LYS A 64 -13.67 -2.44 3.11
CA LYS A 64 -14.27 -3.12 1.95
C LYS A 64 -15.75 -2.74 1.74
N LYS A 65 -16.45 -2.29 2.78
CA LYS A 65 -17.84 -1.76 2.71
C LYS A 65 -17.91 -0.31 2.22
N LEU A 66 -16.78 0.42 2.22
CA LEU A 66 -16.68 1.80 1.76
C LEU A 66 -16.13 1.79 0.34
N HIS A 67 -17.02 1.86 -0.66
CA HIS A 67 -16.71 1.98 -2.11
C HIS A 67 -15.20 1.88 -2.44
N PRO A 68 -14.66 0.66 -2.55
CA PRO A 68 -13.21 0.43 -2.52
C PRO A 68 -12.49 0.98 -3.77
N ALA A 69 -13.17 1.65 -4.70
CA ALA A 69 -12.54 2.22 -5.89
C ALA A 69 -11.58 3.39 -5.60
N LEU A 70 -11.67 4.03 -4.43
CA LEU A 70 -10.74 5.12 -4.08
C LEU A 70 -9.36 4.59 -3.69
N PRO A 71 -8.27 5.06 -4.33
CA PRO A 71 -6.90 4.62 -4.03
C PRO A 71 -6.50 4.76 -2.56
N GLU A 72 -6.98 5.78 -1.86
CA GLU A 72 -6.70 5.98 -0.43
C GLU A 72 -7.32 4.88 0.45
N ILE A 73 -8.50 4.38 0.07
CA ILE A 73 -9.16 3.28 0.80
C ILE A 73 -8.40 1.98 0.55
N GLN A 74 -7.98 1.74 -0.69
CA GLN A 74 -7.16 0.58 -1.05
C GLN A 74 -5.83 0.57 -0.29
N LEU A 75 -5.16 1.72 -0.19
CA LEU A 75 -3.93 1.85 0.56
C LEU A 75 -4.12 1.56 2.06
N ARG A 76 -5.21 2.05 2.67
CA ARG A 76 -5.52 1.73 4.08
C ARG A 76 -5.79 0.24 4.28
N ILE A 77 -6.47 -0.41 3.33
CA ILE A 77 -6.65 -1.87 3.35
C ILE A 77 -5.29 -2.58 3.33
N LEU A 78 -4.40 -2.20 2.41
CA LEU A 78 -3.06 -2.78 2.31
C LEU A 78 -2.26 -2.61 3.61
N GLN A 79 -2.29 -1.42 4.21
CA GLN A 79 -1.59 -1.15 5.47
C GLN A 79 -2.09 -2.05 6.62
N ARG A 80 -3.42 -2.26 6.72
CA ARG A 80 -4.01 -3.16 7.73
C ARG A 80 -3.72 -4.63 7.44
N GLN A 81 -3.77 -5.05 6.18
CA GLN A 81 -3.39 -6.40 5.77
C GLN A 81 -1.92 -6.69 6.08
N TRP A 82 -1.03 -5.71 5.88
CA TRP A 82 0.37 -5.84 6.22
C TRP A 82 0.59 -6.09 7.72
N LEU A 83 -0.10 -5.37 8.60
CA LEU A 83 -0.05 -5.62 10.05
C LEU A 83 -0.54 -7.04 10.40
N SER A 84 -1.63 -7.49 9.77
CA SER A 84 -2.12 -8.87 9.93
C SER A 84 -1.12 -9.91 9.42
N ALA A 85 -0.35 -9.62 8.37
CA ALA A 85 0.67 -10.51 7.84
C ALA A 85 1.85 -10.66 8.81
N LEU A 86 2.30 -9.55 9.41
CA LEU A 86 3.34 -9.58 10.45
C LEU A 86 2.88 -10.36 11.70
N GLU A 87 1.62 -10.19 12.10
CA GLU A 87 1.05 -10.96 13.21
C GLU A 87 1.02 -12.46 12.91
N LEU A 88 0.57 -12.85 11.71
CA LEU A 88 0.57 -14.23 11.25
C LEU A 88 1.98 -14.82 11.17
N MET A 89 2.97 -14.03 10.72
CA MET A 89 4.38 -14.45 10.72
C MET A 89 4.88 -14.73 12.14
N ASN A 90 4.55 -13.88 13.11
CA ASN A 90 4.90 -14.10 14.51
C ASN A 90 4.26 -15.37 15.07
N TYR A 91 2.97 -15.61 14.77
CA TYR A 91 2.31 -16.87 15.15
C TYR A 91 2.95 -18.09 14.50
N LEU A 92 3.33 -18.00 13.22
CA LEU A 92 4.02 -19.07 12.51
C LEU A 92 5.39 -19.38 13.13
N GLN A 93 6.19 -18.36 13.43
CA GLN A 93 7.47 -18.52 14.11
C GLN A 93 7.32 -19.17 15.49
N ARG A 94 6.35 -18.72 16.29
CA ARG A 94 6.05 -19.31 17.60
C ARG A 94 5.59 -20.76 17.50
N ALA A 95 4.73 -21.07 16.52
CA ALA A 95 4.23 -22.42 16.30
C ALA A 95 5.37 -23.39 15.93
N ARG A 96 6.34 -22.95 15.13
CA ARG A 96 7.51 -23.77 14.76
C ARG A 96 8.46 -24.04 15.91
N LEU A 97 8.55 -23.12 16.87
CA LEU A 97 9.41 -23.27 18.06
C LEU A 97 8.71 -24.05 19.19
N ASN A 98 7.40 -24.33 19.07
CA ASN A 98 6.63 -25.01 20.09
C ASN A 98 6.00 -26.31 19.55
N THR A 99 6.48 -27.45 20.04
CA THR A 99 5.98 -28.78 19.63
C THR A 99 4.48 -28.97 19.87
N GLU A 100 3.87 -28.25 20.82
CA GLU A 100 2.42 -28.33 21.08
C GLU A 100 1.56 -27.60 20.04
N LEU A 101 2.16 -26.71 19.25
CA LEU A 101 1.49 -25.91 18.22
C LEU A 101 1.92 -26.32 16.79
N GLN A 102 2.63 -27.43 16.66
CA GLN A 102 3.21 -27.86 15.39
C GLN A 102 2.11 -28.12 14.34
N ASP A 103 0.94 -28.61 14.76
CA ASP A 103 -0.26 -28.82 13.95
C ASP A 103 -0.89 -27.50 13.43
N LYS A 104 -0.54 -26.36 14.04
CA LYS A 104 -0.97 -25.02 13.61
C LYS A 104 -0.02 -24.37 12.60
N THR A 105 1.15 -24.93 12.37
CA THR A 105 2.14 -24.40 11.42
C THR A 105 1.55 -24.30 10.01
N ASP A 106 0.91 -25.37 9.53
CA ASP A 106 0.30 -25.42 8.19
C ASP A 106 -0.89 -24.44 8.08
N GLU A 107 -1.69 -24.32 9.15
CA GLU A 107 -2.81 -23.37 9.22
C GLU A 107 -2.31 -21.92 9.09
N TYR A 108 -1.31 -21.53 9.88
CA TYR A 108 -0.76 -20.17 9.85
C TYR A 108 -0.02 -19.89 8.55
N SER A 109 0.75 -20.85 8.03
CA SER A 109 1.45 -20.69 6.76
C SER A 109 0.46 -20.49 5.61
N THR A 110 -0.61 -21.29 5.54
CA THR A 110 -1.62 -21.17 4.47
C THR A 110 -2.33 -19.81 4.54
N ARG A 111 -2.70 -19.36 5.74
CA ARG A 111 -3.31 -18.04 5.94
C ARG A 111 -2.37 -16.90 5.57
N LEU A 112 -1.09 -17.00 5.91
CA LEU A 112 -0.09 -16.00 5.57
C LEU A 112 0.10 -15.91 4.06
N THR A 113 0.32 -17.04 3.38
CA THR A 113 0.46 -17.07 1.91
C THR A 113 -0.77 -16.49 1.22
N SER A 114 -1.98 -16.92 1.60
CA SER A 114 -3.22 -16.40 1.01
C SER A 114 -3.39 -14.89 1.22
N LEU A 115 -2.97 -14.36 2.38
CA LEU A 115 -3.03 -12.92 2.66
C LEU A 115 -2.00 -12.15 1.81
N LEU A 116 -0.79 -12.68 1.66
CA LEU A 116 0.25 -12.08 0.83
C LEU A 116 -0.15 -12.05 -0.64
N ASP A 117 -0.74 -13.12 -1.16
CA ASP A 117 -1.28 -13.16 -2.53
C ASP A 117 -2.37 -12.09 -2.73
N GLU A 118 -3.33 -11.97 -1.78
CA GLU A 118 -4.37 -10.92 -1.85
C GLU A 118 -3.76 -9.51 -1.85
N MET A 119 -2.71 -9.29 -1.06
CA MET A 119 -2.00 -8.01 -1.02
C MET A 119 -1.28 -7.71 -2.34
N LEU A 120 -0.58 -8.70 -2.91
CA LEU A 120 0.13 -8.54 -4.17
C LEU A 120 -0.82 -8.29 -5.34
N ASP A 121 -1.94 -9.01 -5.40
CA ASP A 121 -3.00 -8.78 -6.39
C ASP A 121 -3.57 -7.36 -6.27
N ARG A 122 -3.82 -6.89 -5.04
CA ARG A 122 -4.32 -5.53 -4.79
C ARG A 122 -3.30 -4.46 -5.20
N CYS A 123 -2.02 -4.66 -4.89
CA CYS A 123 -0.94 -3.78 -5.35
C CYS A 123 -0.87 -3.74 -6.89
N GLY A 124 -0.92 -4.90 -7.55
CA GLY A 124 -0.93 -4.99 -9.02
C GLY A 124 -2.12 -4.26 -9.63
N GLY A 125 -3.31 -4.45 -9.06
CA GLY A 125 -4.54 -3.75 -9.47
C GLY A 125 -4.43 -2.24 -9.35
N MET A 126 -3.86 -1.72 -8.25
CA MET A 126 -3.62 -0.28 -8.10
C MET A 126 -2.59 0.26 -9.10
N LEU A 127 -1.51 -0.49 -9.34
CA LEU A 127 -0.40 -0.04 -10.19
C LEU A 127 -0.66 -0.17 -11.70
N THR A 128 -1.76 -0.84 -12.10
CA THR A 128 -2.16 -1.00 -13.51
C THR A 128 -2.38 0.36 -14.20
N ASP A 129 -2.93 1.34 -13.50
CA ASP A 129 -3.05 2.74 -13.96
C ASP A 129 -2.22 3.68 -13.08
N SER A 130 -0.96 3.32 -12.85
CA SER A 130 -0.05 4.11 -12.01
C SER A 130 0.13 5.57 -12.46
N ALA A 131 -0.14 5.89 -13.72
CA ALA A 131 -0.05 7.26 -14.25
C ALA A 131 -1.13 8.20 -13.69
N SER A 132 -2.29 7.69 -13.29
CA SER A 132 -3.37 8.48 -12.69
C SER A 132 -3.27 8.59 -11.17
N LEU A 133 -2.39 7.80 -10.55
CA LEU A 133 -2.17 7.81 -9.12
C LEU A 133 -1.25 8.97 -8.69
N ARG A 134 -1.51 9.48 -7.50
CA ARG A 134 -0.64 10.49 -6.87
C ARG A 134 0.65 9.82 -6.39
N SER A 135 1.79 10.50 -6.54
CA SER A 135 3.09 9.95 -6.15
C SER A 135 3.17 9.54 -4.68
N ASP A 136 2.45 10.21 -3.78
CA ASP A 136 2.35 9.87 -2.36
C ASP A 136 1.67 8.52 -2.09
N ILE A 137 0.83 8.05 -3.01
CA ILE A 137 0.22 6.71 -2.94
C ILE A 137 1.11 5.70 -3.64
N ILE A 138 1.62 6.03 -4.84
CA ILE A 138 2.43 5.12 -5.66
C ILE A 138 3.60 4.55 -4.86
N TRP A 139 4.38 5.40 -4.17
CA TRP A 139 5.56 4.92 -3.45
C TRP A 139 5.19 3.95 -2.32
N GLN A 140 4.07 4.18 -1.64
CA GLN A 140 3.61 3.31 -0.56
C GLN A 140 3.15 1.96 -1.09
N VAL A 141 2.45 1.95 -2.24
CA VAL A 141 2.00 0.70 -2.86
C VAL A 141 3.20 -0.14 -3.32
N TYR A 142 4.19 0.45 -3.99
CA TYR A 142 5.41 -0.26 -4.35
C TYR A 142 6.19 -0.74 -3.11
N ASN A 143 6.29 0.08 -2.06
CA ASN A 143 6.97 -0.30 -0.83
C ASN A 143 6.31 -1.50 -0.14
N ILE A 144 4.97 -1.53 -0.09
CA ILE A 144 4.21 -2.67 0.44
C ILE A 144 4.36 -3.90 -0.47
N ALA A 145 4.32 -3.74 -1.79
CA ALA A 145 4.52 -4.84 -2.73
C ALA A 145 5.89 -5.50 -2.55
N GLY A 146 6.95 -4.70 -2.47
CA GLY A 146 8.31 -5.18 -2.19
C GLY A 146 8.37 -5.92 -0.84
N SER A 147 7.79 -5.36 0.21
CA SER A 147 7.77 -5.98 1.55
C SER A 147 7.01 -7.30 1.57
N ALA A 148 5.85 -7.37 0.90
CA ALA A 148 5.06 -8.58 0.77
C ALA A 148 5.80 -9.68 -0.02
N LYS A 149 6.53 -9.31 -1.08
CA LYS A 149 7.39 -10.25 -1.82
C LYS A 149 8.54 -10.80 -0.96
N VAL A 150 9.18 -9.97 -0.14
CA VAL A 150 10.22 -10.44 0.80
C VAL A 150 9.64 -11.43 1.81
N LEU A 151 8.47 -11.12 2.39
CA LEU A 151 7.84 -12.03 3.34
C LEU A 151 7.39 -13.34 2.67
N ASN A 152 6.88 -13.26 1.43
CA ASN A 152 6.52 -14.45 0.65
C ASN A 152 7.75 -15.30 0.31
N ALA A 153 8.85 -14.67 -0.08
CA ALA A 153 10.13 -15.33 -0.34
C ALA A 153 10.61 -16.14 0.87
N LEU A 154 10.45 -15.61 2.09
CA LEU A 154 10.79 -16.34 3.32
C LEU A 154 9.89 -17.56 3.53
N VAL A 155 8.57 -17.39 3.44
CA VAL A 155 7.61 -18.50 3.61
C VAL A 155 7.85 -19.60 2.56
N MET A 156 8.11 -19.21 1.31
CA MET A 156 8.44 -20.13 0.22
C MET A 156 9.74 -20.88 0.47
N LEU A 157 10.77 -20.21 0.98
CA LEU A 157 12.04 -20.86 1.27
C LEU A 157 11.89 -21.95 2.34
N GLU A 158 11.09 -21.68 3.36
CA GLU A 158 10.86 -22.61 4.46
C GLU A 158 10.01 -23.81 4.07
N ASN A 159 9.04 -23.62 3.17
CA ASN A 159 8.10 -24.66 2.76
C ASN A 159 8.52 -25.44 1.50
N GLU A 160 9.01 -24.73 0.48
CA GLU A 160 9.35 -25.31 -0.84
C GLU A 160 10.85 -25.59 -1.01
N GLN A 161 11.72 -24.93 -0.23
CA GLN A 161 13.19 -25.06 -0.31
C GLN A 161 13.77 -24.85 -1.73
N ASN A 162 13.12 -24.00 -2.54
CA ASN A 162 13.53 -23.72 -3.93
C ASN A 162 14.25 -22.36 -4.03
N ALA A 163 15.58 -22.38 -3.90
CA ALA A 163 16.41 -21.17 -3.93
C ALA A 163 16.22 -20.32 -5.20
N ASP A 164 16.13 -20.93 -6.38
CA ASP A 164 16.05 -20.20 -7.65
C ASP A 164 14.73 -19.40 -7.75
N LYS A 165 13.61 -20.03 -7.34
CA LYS A 165 12.31 -19.38 -7.29
C LYS A 165 12.30 -18.23 -6.27
N VAL A 166 12.89 -18.44 -5.10
CA VAL A 166 13.01 -17.42 -4.04
C VAL A 166 13.89 -16.26 -4.50
N GLN A 167 15.01 -16.52 -5.18
CA GLN A 167 15.85 -15.47 -5.77
C GLN A 167 15.10 -14.63 -6.82
N GLY A 168 14.24 -15.27 -7.63
CA GLY A 168 13.35 -14.56 -8.57
C GLY A 168 12.45 -13.55 -7.84
N VAL A 169 11.73 -14.01 -6.83
CA VAL A 169 10.84 -13.16 -6.01
C VAL A 169 11.62 -12.02 -5.33
N MET A 170 12.84 -12.27 -4.87
CA MET A 170 13.69 -11.24 -4.26
C MET A 170 14.14 -10.18 -5.26
N ARG A 171 14.43 -10.54 -6.52
CA ARG A 171 14.70 -9.55 -7.58
C ARG A 171 13.48 -8.70 -7.91
N ASP A 172 12.30 -9.30 -7.88
CA ASP A 172 11.05 -8.56 -8.07
C ASP A 172 10.80 -7.58 -6.90
N ALA A 173 11.12 -7.98 -5.67
CA ALA A 173 11.04 -7.11 -4.50
C ALA A 173 12.00 -5.90 -4.62
N LEU A 174 13.25 -6.14 -5.05
CA LEU A 174 14.22 -5.07 -5.31
C LEU A 174 13.73 -4.08 -6.37
N THR A 175 13.06 -4.58 -7.41
CA THR A 175 12.48 -3.74 -8.46
C THR A 175 11.39 -2.84 -7.90
N ASP A 176 10.48 -3.39 -7.08
CA ASP A 176 9.44 -2.60 -6.43
C ASP A 176 10.03 -1.53 -5.51
N PHE A 177 11.04 -1.85 -4.69
CA PHE A 177 11.66 -0.85 -3.82
C PHE A 177 12.36 0.27 -4.60
N LYS A 178 13.00 -0.03 -5.74
CA LYS A 178 13.54 1.02 -6.63
C LYS A 178 12.43 1.93 -7.16
N SER A 179 11.32 1.36 -7.62
CA SER A 179 10.15 2.14 -8.05
C SER A 179 9.55 2.96 -6.91
N ALA A 180 9.55 2.44 -5.68
CA ALA A 180 9.14 3.19 -4.50
C ALA A 180 10.06 4.38 -4.22
N VAL A 181 11.38 4.21 -4.33
CA VAL A 181 12.35 5.31 -4.20
C VAL A 181 12.12 6.39 -5.27
N GLU A 182 11.94 6.00 -6.53
CA GLU A 182 11.68 6.97 -7.61
C GLU A 182 10.37 7.73 -7.41
N ALA A 183 9.34 7.08 -6.89
CA ALA A 183 8.05 7.68 -6.62
C ALA A 183 8.08 8.60 -5.39
N VAL A 184 8.78 8.21 -4.31
CA VAL A 184 8.83 9.00 -3.07
C VAL A 184 9.61 10.31 -3.26
N GLU A 185 10.59 10.33 -4.16
CA GLU A 185 11.33 11.54 -4.51
C GLU A 185 10.44 12.61 -5.14
N LYS A 186 9.47 12.17 -5.96
CA LYS A 186 8.48 13.04 -6.60
C LYS A 186 7.33 13.42 -5.67
N ALA A 187 7.17 12.72 -4.55
CA ALA A 187 6.11 12.97 -3.59
C ALA A 187 6.44 14.16 -2.67
N ASN A 188 5.41 14.94 -2.33
CA ASN A 188 5.50 16.02 -1.35
C ASN A 188 5.32 15.46 0.07
N VAL A 189 6.27 14.64 0.52
CA VAL A 189 6.28 14.00 1.85
C VAL A 189 7.48 14.46 2.68
N PRO A 190 7.41 14.39 4.01
CA PRO A 190 8.52 14.75 4.89
C PRO A 190 9.80 13.95 4.57
N PRO A 191 11.01 14.52 4.79
CA PRO A 191 12.27 13.83 4.52
C PRO A 191 12.39 12.45 5.16
N LEU A 192 11.85 12.28 6.38
CA LEU A 192 11.83 11.00 7.07
C LEU A 192 11.10 9.91 6.26
N GLN A 193 9.98 10.24 5.61
CA GLN A 193 9.22 9.29 4.80
C GLN A 193 9.94 8.97 3.48
N LYS A 194 10.70 9.91 2.91
CA LYS A 194 11.51 9.67 1.71
C LYS A 194 12.58 8.61 1.91
N ASN A 195 13.04 8.43 3.14
CA ASN A 195 14.07 7.45 3.46
C ASN A 195 13.53 6.03 3.64
N ILE A 196 12.22 5.84 3.89
CA ILE A 196 11.63 4.52 4.14
C ILE A 196 11.94 3.51 3.00
N PRO A 197 11.59 3.77 1.73
CA PRO A 197 11.88 2.81 0.66
C PRO A 197 13.39 2.66 0.40
N ARG A 198 14.21 3.66 0.74
CA ARG A 198 15.67 3.57 0.65
C ARG A 198 16.22 2.62 1.71
N TRP A 199 15.79 2.73 2.95
CA TRP A 199 16.19 1.82 4.02
C TRP A 199 15.80 0.38 3.71
N ASN A 200 14.59 0.15 3.19
CA ASN A 200 14.15 -1.19 2.79
C ASN A 200 15.00 -1.74 1.62
N LEU A 201 15.36 -0.89 0.65
CA LEU A 201 16.26 -1.26 -0.44
C LEU A 201 17.69 -1.56 0.06
N GLU A 202 18.20 -0.73 0.97
CA GLU A 202 19.54 -0.88 1.57
C GLU A 202 19.64 -2.13 2.42
N LEU A 203 18.60 -2.47 3.19
CA LEU A 203 18.53 -3.74 3.90
C LEU A 203 18.71 -4.91 2.95
N LEU A 204 17.96 -4.95 1.84
CA LEU A 204 18.04 -6.04 0.86
C LEU A 204 19.36 -6.09 0.06
N ASN A 205 19.99 -4.94 -0.17
CA ASN A 205 21.16 -4.82 -1.03
C ASN A 205 22.49 -4.68 -0.24
N GLY A 206 22.41 -4.51 1.07
CA GLY A 206 23.54 -4.26 1.94
C GLY A 206 24.36 -5.53 2.19
N GLU A 207 25.62 -5.53 1.76
CA GLU A 207 26.56 -6.66 1.95
C GLU A 207 26.79 -7.00 3.43
N GLN A 208 26.54 -6.06 4.36
CA GLN A 208 26.65 -6.28 5.80
C GLN A 208 25.53 -7.16 6.38
N TYR A 209 24.35 -7.18 5.75
CA TYR A 209 23.16 -7.88 6.28
C TYR A 209 22.70 -9.04 5.39
N VAL A 210 23.10 -9.04 4.11
CA VAL A 210 22.73 -10.07 3.12
C VAL A 210 24.01 -10.67 2.52
N LYS A 211 24.31 -11.92 2.88
CA LYS A 211 25.39 -12.71 2.29
C LYS A 211 25.06 -13.01 0.81
N LYS A 212 25.99 -12.71 -0.10
CA LYS A 212 25.85 -13.06 -1.52
C LYS A 212 25.85 -14.58 -1.69
N ILE A 213 24.91 -15.08 -2.48
CA ILE A 213 24.87 -16.50 -2.84
C ILE A 213 25.86 -16.74 -3.97
N GLU A 214 26.93 -17.49 -3.69
CA GLU A 214 27.94 -17.84 -4.67
C GLU A 214 27.48 -19.02 -5.54
N VAL A 215 27.90 -19.01 -6.82
CA VAL A 215 27.55 -20.05 -7.80
C VAL A 215 28.11 -21.43 -7.41
N ALA A 216 29.15 -21.47 -6.57
CA ALA A 216 29.81 -22.69 -6.11
C ALA A 216 29.11 -23.39 -4.92
N MET A 217 28.07 -22.78 -4.34
CA MET A 217 27.37 -23.33 -3.17
C MET A 217 26.47 -24.51 -3.54
N THR A 218 26.37 -25.50 -2.65
CA THR A 218 25.34 -26.55 -2.76
C THR A 218 23.95 -25.98 -2.49
N ASP A 219 22.89 -26.60 -3.00
CA ASP A 219 21.53 -26.06 -2.86
C ASP A 219 21.08 -25.95 -1.39
N THR A 220 21.54 -26.85 -0.52
CA THR A 220 21.38 -26.76 0.94
C THR A 220 22.06 -25.54 1.55
N GLU A 221 23.29 -25.23 1.13
CA GLU A 221 24.01 -24.04 1.61
C GLU A 221 23.39 -22.75 1.07
N LYS A 222 22.93 -22.76 -0.20
CA LYS A 222 22.19 -21.64 -0.78
C LYS A 222 20.91 -21.36 0.01
N ASN A 223 20.14 -22.41 0.33
CA ASN A 223 18.91 -22.29 1.12
C ASN A 223 19.18 -21.75 2.53
N GLN A 224 20.24 -22.24 3.20
CA GLN A 224 20.61 -21.77 4.53
C GLN A 224 21.03 -20.30 4.54
N VAL A 225 21.88 -19.89 3.59
CA VAL A 225 22.31 -18.49 3.46
C VAL A 225 21.15 -17.57 3.12
N LEU A 226 20.26 -18.00 2.22
CA LEU A 226 19.08 -17.23 1.85
C LEU A 226 18.12 -17.08 3.04
N LYS A 227 18.01 -18.11 3.89
CA LYS A 227 17.19 -18.08 5.10
C LYS A 227 17.73 -17.08 6.12
N GLU A 228 19.04 -17.15 6.41
CA GLU A 228 19.70 -16.20 7.32
C GLU A 228 19.54 -14.74 6.85
N ASN A 229 19.67 -14.51 5.55
CA ASN A 229 19.46 -13.20 4.96
C ASN A 229 18.00 -12.75 5.15
N LEU A 230 17.02 -13.58 4.80
CA LEU A 230 15.61 -13.22 4.88
C LEU A 230 15.13 -12.98 6.32
N GLU A 231 15.62 -13.77 7.28
CA GLU A 231 15.34 -13.56 8.71
C GLU A 231 15.90 -12.21 9.21
N THR A 232 17.05 -11.77 8.69
CA THR A 232 17.65 -10.45 8.99
C THR A 232 16.86 -9.29 8.36
N LEU A 233 16.10 -9.58 7.30
CA LEU A 233 15.37 -8.60 6.50
C LEU A 233 13.91 -8.40 6.94
N LEU A 234 13.40 -9.23 7.84
CA LEU A 234 12.02 -9.14 8.34
C LEU A 234 11.81 -7.81 9.09
N PRO A 235 10.99 -6.88 8.57
CA PRO A 235 10.72 -5.64 9.25
C PRO A 235 9.86 -5.91 10.49
N GLU A 236 10.33 -5.55 11.69
CA GLU A 236 9.59 -5.80 12.93
C GLU A 236 8.27 -5.02 13.04
N MET A 237 8.07 -3.93 12.27
CA MET A 237 6.79 -3.21 12.20
C MET A 237 6.49 -2.57 10.84
N GLY A 238 5.27 -2.75 10.30
CA GLY A 238 4.60 -1.76 9.45
C GLY A 238 5.21 -1.38 8.08
N GLY A 239 6.24 -2.06 7.57
CA GLY A 239 6.96 -1.63 6.36
C GLY A 239 7.98 -0.53 6.69
N TYR A 240 8.31 -0.43 7.98
CA TYR A 240 9.31 0.43 8.60
C TYR A 240 10.41 -0.47 9.16
N ALA A 241 11.64 -0.33 8.68
CA ALA A 241 12.79 -0.70 9.47
C ALA A 241 12.98 0.37 10.58
N PRO A 242 13.10 -0.01 11.87
CA PRO A 242 13.48 0.92 12.92
C PRO A 242 14.98 1.23 12.73
N GLY A 243 15.30 2.45 12.30
CA GLY A 243 16.68 2.87 12.19
C GLY A 243 16.78 4.37 11.99
N GLU A 244 17.29 5.06 13.00
CA GLU A 244 17.93 6.35 12.77
C GLU A 244 18.98 6.23 11.66
N PRO A 245 19.24 7.31 10.90
CA PRO A 245 20.23 7.32 9.83
C PRO A 245 21.58 6.76 10.30
N ILE A 246 22.21 5.93 9.47
CA ILE A 246 23.56 5.39 9.70
C ILE A 246 24.57 6.53 9.98
N GLU A 247 24.29 7.76 9.50
CA GLU A 247 25.07 8.97 9.80
C GLU A 247 25.05 9.42 11.28
N THR A 248 24.20 8.82 12.14
CA THR A 248 24.15 9.12 13.58
C THR A 248 24.82 8.07 14.48
N LYS A 249 25.34 6.95 13.93
CA LYS A 249 26.29 6.10 14.67
C LYS A 249 27.69 6.71 14.63
N ILE A 250 27.85 7.81 15.36
CA ILE A 250 29.18 8.24 15.80
C ILE A 250 29.66 7.18 16.81
N GLU A 251 30.81 6.59 16.52
CA GLU A 251 31.51 5.61 17.37
C GLU A 251 31.60 6.10 18.83
N LYS A 252 31.34 5.19 19.77
CA LYS A 252 31.87 5.25 21.14
C LYS A 252 32.75 4.05 21.38
#